data_AF-A0A0Q7K1P0-F1
#
_entry.id   AF-A0A0Q7K1P0-F1
#
_cell.length_a   1.000
_cell.length_b   1.000
_cell.length_c   1.000
_cell.angle_alpha   90.00
_cell.angle_beta   90.00
_cell.angle_gamma   90.00
#
_symmetry.space_group_name_H-M   'P 1'
#
loop_
_entity.id
_entity.type
_entity.pdbx_description
1 polymer ?
#
loop_
_entity_poly.entity_id
_entity_poly.type
_entity_poly.pdbx_seq_one_letter_code
_entity_poly.pdbx_strand_id
1 'polypeptide(L)'
;MHVAVSLVVLAIVVLVVAGVARRLGASPPLLLVAAGVGGAYLPFVPDVRLDPELILVGVLPPLLYAAAIRTSLVDFRANRSSIALLSVGATLFTTACVALVALWVVPAPFSVAAAFALGAVVAPPDAVAATAVARRIGLPRRVVSILQGESLVNDGTALVALNTARAALVSTVAVWQVGWDFLRGAAGGVLAGLVVATVFALVRRRVDDPVSDTTLSFVAPFVAYIAAEEIKASGVLAVVVTGLALSHKSHLLQSGASRLAEASNWRTVQFVLENAVFLLIGLQAPYVVREARSDLSGGQLIWVAAVVLVAVIVSRFAWVFFSYSTRLLVRHPMGETWTWRSTLLVAWAGMRGVVTLAAVLALPPETPRRGVLVFVAFVVVVGTLTLQGLTLPALARVLGVPGPDPAEDALAEAALLSEVAKAGRARLADVAGEGDEPEAVVEALREQSLDRADRAWERLGRPHEEYEPPTATYLRLRLQMLEAERTALIAARDAGRYDDDVLRAVTAVLDVEESLLDRTELRHERIAADLAPARNAQGCEHLMEAPTLVKPRTPEGCEECLRDGTEWVHLRLCLSCGHVGCCDSSPYHHADTHFEETGHPVMRSFEPHEHWRWCYVDDLLG
;
A
#
# COMPACT_ATOMS: atom_id res chain seq x y z
N MET A 1 26.87 16.44 -20.39
CA MET A 1 27.60 15.23 -19.95
C MET A 1 27.60 15.05 -18.42
N HIS A 2 28.06 16.01 -17.61
CA HIS A 2 28.12 15.84 -16.14
C HIS A 2 26.77 15.52 -15.48
N VAL A 3 25.69 16.23 -15.83
CA VAL A 3 24.34 15.94 -15.29
C VAL A 3 23.89 14.52 -15.62
N ALA A 4 24.10 14.06 -16.87
CA ALA A 4 23.74 12.71 -17.29
C ALA A 4 24.52 11.65 -16.51
N VAL A 5 25.83 11.86 -16.31
CA VAL A 5 26.66 10.96 -15.49
C VAL A 5 26.17 10.93 -14.04
N SER A 6 25.86 12.09 -13.44
CA SER A 6 25.32 12.15 -12.08
C SER A 6 24.00 11.41 -11.94
N LEU A 7 23.08 11.53 -12.91
CA LEU A 7 21.80 10.81 -12.90
C LEU A 7 21.98 9.30 -13.03
N VAL A 8 22.88 8.86 -13.91
CA VAL A 8 23.19 7.42 -14.08
C VAL A 8 23.81 6.86 -12.80
N VAL A 9 24.80 7.55 -12.22
CA VAL A 9 25.42 7.14 -10.95
C VAL A 9 24.39 7.09 -9.83
N LEU A 10 23.51 8.10 -9.73
CA LEU A 10 22.42 8.13 -8.75
C LEU A 10 21.53 6.90 -8.90
N ALA A 11 21.08 6.58 -10.11
CA ALA A 11 20.24 5.43 -10.39
C ALA A 11 20.93 4.10 -10.03
N ILE A 12 22.21 3.94 -10.40
CA ILE A 12 23.00 2.75 -10.08
C ILE A 12 23.14 2.59 -8.56
N VAL A 13 23.51 3.65 -7.84
CA VAL A 13 23.67 3.60 -6.37
C VAL A 13 22.34 3.25 -5.71
N VAL A 14 21.23 3.86 -6.15
CA VAL A 14 19.88 3.52 -5.67
C VAL A 14 19.59 2.03 -5.87
N LEU A 15 19.80 1.50 -7.08
CA LEU A 15 19.54 0.09 -7.40
C LEU A 15 20.39 -0.86 -6.56
N VAL A 16 21.70 -0.59 -6.46
CA VAL A 16 22.65 -1.43 -5.72
C VAL A 16 22.31 -1.41 -4.22
N VAL A 17 22.17 -0.23 -3.61
CA VAL A 17 21.92 -0.09 -2.17
C VAL A 17 20.55 -0.66 -1.80
N ALA A 18 19.51 -0.41 -2.60
CA ALA A 18 18.20 -1.00 -2.37
C ALA A 18 18.20 -2.54 -2.55
N GLY A 19 18.97 -3.05 -3.50
CA GLY A 19 19.19 -4.49 -3.68
C GLY A 19 19.88 -5.13 -2.46
N VAL A 20 20.94 -4.50 -1.97
CA VAL A 20 21.64 -4.91 -0.74
C VAL A 20 20.70 -4.83 0.46
N ALA A 21 19.89 -3.78 0.58
CA ALA A 21 18.91 -3.63 1.66
C ALA A 21 17.92 -4.80 1.70
N ARG A 22 17.41 -5.24 0.55
CA ARG A 22 16.53 -6.42 0.47
C ARG A 22 17.24 -7.69 0.94
N ARG A 23 18.49 -7.92 0.51
CA ARG A 23 19.29 -9.09 0.92
C ARG A 23 19.58 -9.11 2.42
N LEU A 24 19.88 -7.96 3.01
CA LEU A 24 20.14 -7.82 4.44
C LEU A 24 18.86 -7.81 5.28
N GLY A 25 17.68 -7.78 4.66
CA GLY A 25 16.44 -7.57 5.38
C GLY A 25 16.44 -6.24 6.13
N ALA A 26 16.93 -5.16 5.53
CA ALA A 26 16.93 -3.81 6.06
C ALA A 26 15.99 -2.89 5.24
N SER A 27 15.63 -1.73 5.80
CA SER A 27 14.82 -0.73 5.10
C SER A 27 15.67 0.03 4.07
N PRO A 28 15.33 0.03 2.76
CA PRO A 28 16.10 0.75 1.75
C PRO A 28 16.31 2.24 2.06
N PRO A 29 15.28 3.02 2.49
CA PRO A 29 15.45 4.40 2.93
C PRO A 29 16.59 4.61 3.94
N LEU A 30 16.71 3.73 4.94
CA LEU A 30 17.75 3.85 5.99
C LEU A 30 19.14 3.65 5.43
N LEU A 31 19.33 2.61 4.62
CA LEU A 31 20.62 2.31 4.02
C LEU A 31 21.02 3.36 2.97
N LEU A 32 20.06 3.94 2.24
CA LEU A 32 20.31 5.01 1.29
C LEU A 32 20.72 6.32 1.96
N VAL A 33 20.06 6.70 3.06
CA VAL A 33 20.49 7.85 3.86
C VAL A 33 21.90 7.61 4.39
N ALA A 34 22.18 6.44 4.97
CA ALA A 34 23.51 6.10 5.47
C ALA A 34 24.58 6.11 4.37
N ALA A 35 24.27 5.53 3.20
CA ALA A 35 25.15 5.54 2.03
C ALA A 35 25.37 6.96 1.50
N GLY A 36 24.34 7.80 1.49
CA GLY A 36 24.43 9.21 1.12
C GLY A 36 25.32 9.99 2.07
N VAL A 37 25.13 9.84 3.38
CA VAL A 37 25.98 10.49 4.40
C VAL A 37 27.43 10.05 4.24
N GLY A 38 27.68 8.74 4.10
CA GLY A 38 29.04 8.22 3.90
C GLY A 38 29.67 8.70 2.58
N GLY A 39 28.89 8.69 1.51
CA GLY A 39 29.31 9.15 0.19
C GLY A 39 29.61 10.64 0.13
N ALA A 40 28.92 11.46 0.93
CA ALA A 40 29.09 12.91 0.96
C ALA A 40 30.48 13.36 1.44
N TYR A 41 31.21 12.50 2.17
CA TYR A 41 32.57 12.79 2.63
C TYR A 41 33.66 12.31 1.65
N LEU A 42 33.29 11.66 0.55
CA LEU A 42 34.25 11.17 -0.44
C LEU A 42 34.68 12.32 -1.36
N PRO A 43 35.98 12.51 -1.61
CA PRO A 43 36.51 13.70 -2.31
C PRO A 43 36.12 13.78 -3.80
N PHE A 44 35.68 12.67 -4.38
CA PHE A 44 35.25 12.58 -5.78
C PHE A 44 33.75 12.76 -5.97
N VAL A 45 32.96 12.79 -4.88
CA VAL A 45 31.52 13.03 -4.95
C VAL A 45 31.29 14.55 -4.94
N PRO A 46 30.59 15.11 -5.94
CA PRO A 46 30.34 16.54 -6.00
C PRO A 46 29.37 16.98 -4.89
N ASP A 47 29.49 18.24 -4.46
CA ASP A 47 28.53 18.86 -3.54
C ASP A 47 27.15 18.95 -4.20
N VAL A 48 26.21 18.09 -3.77
CA VAL A 48 24.83 18.08 -4.28
C VAL A 48 23.97 19.01 -3.44
N ARG A 49 23.48 20.09 -4.05
CA ARG A 49 22.47 20.99 -3.45
C ARG A 49 21.12 20.70 -4.08
N LEU A 50 20.12 20.36 -3.27
CA LEU A 50 18.76 20.20 -3.80
C LEU A 50 18.10 21.56 -3.97
N ASP A 51 17.53 21.75 -5.14
CA ASP A 51 16.61 22.83 -5.41
C ASP A 51 15.25 22.53 -4.73
N PRO A 52 14.75 23.41 -3.84
CA PRO A 52 13.44 23.23 -3.22
C PRO A 52 12.32 23.07 -4.24
N GLU A 53 12.38 23.80 -5.36
CA GLU A 53 11.35 23.79 -6.40
C GLU A 53 11.29 22.44 -7.12
N LEU A 54 12.45 21.85 -7.39
CA LEU A 54 12.56 20.50 -7.95
C LEU A 54 11.88 19.46 -7.03
N ILE A 55 12.04 19.57 -5.71
CA ILE A 55 11.41 18.62 -4.80
C ILE A 55 9.90 18.88 -4.70
N LEU A 56 9.48 20.12 -4.46
CA LEU A 56 8.08 20.47 -4.21
C LEU A 56 7.19 20.32 -5.45
N VAL A 57 7.70 20.64 -6.64
CA VAL A 57 6.95 20.59 -7.89
C VAL A 57 7.29 19.34 -8.70
N GLY A 58 8.57 18.94 -8.73
CA GLY A 58 9.03 17.83 -9.57
C GLY A 58 8.84 16.44 -8.94
N VAL A 59 9.07 16.31 -7.63
CA VAL A 59 9.11 14.99 -6.95
C VAL A 59 7.86 14.72 -6.12
N LEU A 60 7.38 15.72 -5.37
CA LEU A 60 6.29 15.55 -4.42
C LEU A 60 4.95 15.19 -5.10
N PRO A 61 4.49 15.85 -6.17
CA PRO A 61 3.20 15.52 -6.79
C PRO A 61 3.15 14.08 -7.34
N PRO A 62 4.17 13.57 -8.06
CA PRO A 62 4.21 12.16 -8.46
C PRO A 62 4.20 11.18 -7.27
N LEU A 63 4.94 11.45 -6.20
CA LEU A 63 4.96 10.56 -5.02
C LEU A 63 3.60 10.51 -4.32
N LEU A 64 2.96 11.67 -4.15
CA LEU A 64 1.62 11.76 -3.54
C LEU A 64 0.57 11.08 -4.41
N TYR A 65 0.62 11.26 -5.73
CA TYR A 65 -0.30 10.58 -6.64
C TYR A 65 -0.09 9.07 -6.62
N ALA A 66 1.15 8.60 -6.67
CA ALA A 66 1.49 7.18 -6.56
C ALA A 66 0.95 6.57 -5.25
N ALA A 67 1.07 7.30 -4.13
CA ALA A 67 0.50 6.88 -2.85
C ALA A 67 -1.04 6.89 -2.86
N ALA A 68 -1.66 7.93 -3.42
CA ALA A 68 -3.11 8.09 -3.50
C ALA A 68 -3.77 6.99 -4.35
N ILE A 69 -3.22 6.65 -5.52
CA ILE A 69 -3.84 5.65 -6.41
C ILE A 69 -3.83 4.23 -5.83
N ARG A 70 -2.92 3.94 -4.88
CA ARG A 70 -2.88 2.65 -4.16
C ARG A 70 -3.70 2.64 -2.87
N THR A 71 -4.27 3.78 -2.49
CA THR A 71 -5.03 3.91 -1.25
C THR A 71 -6.51 3.61 -1.53
N SER A 72 -7.08 2.67 -0.78
CA SER A 72 -8.49 2.33 -0.87
C SER A 72 -9.35 3.48 -0.36
N LEU A 73 -10.19 4.04 -1.23
CA LEU A 73 -11.14 5.09 -0.85
C LEU A 73 -12.20 4.58 0.14
N VAL A 74 -12.54 3.28 0.09
CA VAL A 74 -13.47 2.64 1.03
C VAL A 74 -12.87 2.63 2.43
N ASP A 75 -11.62 2.19 2.58
CA ASP A 75 -10.93 2.16 3.87
C ASP A 75 -10.65 3.57 4.41
N PHE A 76 -10.33 4.50 3.51
CA PHE A 76 -10.15 5.91 3.85
C PHE A 76 -11.44 6.51 4.43
N ARG A 77 -12.60 6.26 3.78
CA ARG A 77 -13.91 6.71 4.27
C ARG A 77 -14.28 6.06 5.61
N ALA A 78 -14.02 4.76 5.75
CA ALA A 78 -14.27 4.03 7.00
C ALA A 78 -13.45 4.58 8.18
N ASN A 79 -12.26 5.11 7.91
CA ASN A 79 -11.36 5.67 8.94
C ASN A 79 -11.23 7.20 8.92
N ARG A 80 -12.14 7.92 8.24
CA ARG A 80 -12.05 9.37 7.98
C ARG A 80 -11.82 10.22 9.24
N SER A 81 -12.44 9.85 10.37
CA SER A 81 -12.31 10.59 11.63
C SER A 81 -10.92 10.41 12.26
N SER A 82 -10.36 9.19 12.21
CA SER A 82 -8.98 8.91 12.64
C SER A 82 -7.98 9.62 11.75
N ILE A 83 -8.18 9.55 10.44
CA ILE A 83 -7.28 10.19 9.47
C ILE A 83 -7.30 11.71 9.65
N ALA A 84 -8.47 12.35 9.74
CA ALA A 84 -8.56 13.79 9.95
C ALA A 84 -7.91 14.24 11.27
N LEU A 85 -8.13 13.48 12.35
CA LEU A 85 -7.58 13.80 13.66
C LEU A 85 -6.06 13.65 13.71
N LEU A 86 -5.48 12.71 12.96
CA LEU A 86 -4.03 12.55 12.86
C LEU A 86 -3.41 13.54 11.85
N SER A 87 -3.97 13.67 10.65
CA SER A 87 -3.40 14.49 9.58
C SER A 87 -3.55 16.00 9.77
N VAL A 88 -4.61 16.47 10.43
CA VAL A 88 -4.82 17.89 10.71
C VAL A 88 -4.51 18.17 12.17
N GLY A 89 -5.16 17.44 13.08
CA GLY A 89 -5.04 17.66 14.52
C GLY A 89 -3.62 17.43 15.05
N ALA A 90 -3.04 16.25 14.79
CA ALA A 90 -1.71 15.92 15.31
C ALA A 90 -0.61 16.80 14.69
N THR A 91 -0.76 17.17 13.41
CA THR A 91 0.17 18.05 12.70
C THR A 91 0.16 19.47 13.29
N LEU A 92 -1.02 20.07 13.50
CA LEU A 92 -1.12 21.41 14.12
C LEU A 92 -0.66 21.39 15.58
N PHE A 93 -1.01 20.35 16.33
CA PHE A 93 -0.56 20.18 17.70
C PHE A 93 0.97 20.06 17.79
N THR A 94 1.58 19.20 16.97
CA THR A 94 3.04 19.05 16.91
C THR A 94 3.71 20.33 16.45
N THR A 95 3.12 21.06 15.50
CA THR A 95 3.61 22.37 15.06
C THR A 95 3.68 23.34 16.23
N ALA A 96 2.61 23.46 17.02
CA ALA A 96 2.57 24.34 18.19
C ALA A 96 3.56 23.91 19.28
N CYS A 97 3.62 22.62 19.61
CA CYS A 97 4.55 22.09 20.61
C CYS A 97 6.01 22.36 20.22
N VAL A 98 6.38 22.07 18.97
CA VAL A 98 7.73 22.30 18.47
C VAL A 98 8.05 23.78 18.40
N ALA A 99 7.12 24.63 17.99
CA ALA A 99 7.32 26.08 17.97
C ALA A 99 7.62 26.62 19.38
N LEU A 100 6.86 26.20 20.39
CA LEU A 100 7.10 26.59 21.79
C LEU A 100 8.47 26.12 22.28
N VAL A 101 8.84 24.87 21.98
CA VAL A 101 10.15 24.32 22.35
C VAL A 101 11.28 25.05 21.61
N ALA A 102 11.12 25.35 20.32
CA ALA A 102 12.12 26.05 19.54
C ALA A 102 12.35 27.48 20.05
N LEU A 103 11.29 28.20 20.44
CA LEU A 103 11.41 29.51 21.08
C LEU A 103 12.17 29.48 22.41
N TRP A 104 12.11 28.35 23.11
CA TRP A 104 12.81 28.18 24.38
C TRP A 104 14.28 27.80 24.21
N VAL A 105 14.62 26.94 23.23
CA VAL A 105 15.97 26.37 23.09
C VAL A 105 16.85 27.10 22.08
N VAL A 106 16.27 27.71 21.04
CA VAL A 106 17.04 28.41 20.00
C VAL A 106 17.40 29.82 20.50
N PRO A 107 18.69 30.18 20.60
CA PRO A 107 19.08 31.48 21.12
C PRO A 107 18.62 32.65 20.23
N ALA A 108 18.40 33.82 20.82
CA ALA A 108 18.05 35.02 20.08
C ALA A 108 19.17 35.48 19.10
N PRO A 109 18.86 36.17 18.00
CA PRO A 109 17.53 36.49 17.50
C PRO A 109 16.87 35.28 16.84
N PHE A 110 15.63 34.97 17.22
CA PHE A 110 14.81 33.91 16.64
C PHE A 110 13.34 34.33 16.70
N SER A 111 12.67 34.35 15.55
CA SER A 111 11.30 34.87 15.46
C SER A 111 10.26 33.79 15.77
N VAL A 112 9.10 34.21 16.28
CA VAL A 112 7.95 33.32 16.47
C VAL A 112 7.54 32.65 15.16
N ALA A 113 7.54 33.40 14.06
CA ALA A 113 7.25 32.87 12.74
C ALA A 113 8.25 31.77 12.29
N ALA A 114 9.56 31.93 12.57
CA ALA A 114 10.55 30.89 12.29
C ALA A 114 10.34 29.63 13.15
N ALA A 115 9.89 29.78 14.39
CA ALA A 115 9.56 28.67 15.27
C ALA A 115 8.34 27.88 14.76
N PHE A 116 7.27 28.56 14.36
CA PHE A 116 6.10 27.94 13.72
C PHE A 116 6.45 27.29 12.38
N ALA A 117 7.33 27.92 11.59
CA ALA A 117 7.83 27.32 10.36
C ALA A 117 8.58 26.01 10.63
N LEU A 118 9.49 25.98 11.61
CA LEU A 118 10.18 24.76 12.01
C LEU A 118 9.18 23.68 12.43
N GLY A 119 8.23 24.04 13.30
CA GLY A 119 7.18 23.13 13.75
C GLY A 119 6.36 22.54 12.60
N ALA A 120 5.91 23.38 11.66
CA ALA A 120 5.13 22.97 10.51
C ALA A 120 5.92 21.98 9.63
N VAL A 121 7.21 22.21 9.47
CA VAL A 121 8.09 21.39 8.63
C VAL A 121 8.36 20.00 9.23
N VAL A 122 8.57 19.90 10.54
CA VAL A 122 8.91 18.62 11.20
C VAL A 122 7.69 17.85 11.72
N ALA A 123 6.50 18.46 11.69
CA ALA A 123 5.27 17.85 12.16
C ALA A 123 4.78 16.64 11.33
N PRO A 124 4.69 16.70 9.99
CA PRO A 124 4.09 15.61 9.21
C PRO A 124 5.01 14.38 9.20
N PRO A 125 4.51 13.19 9.60
CA PRO A 125 5.21 11.95 9.31
C PRO A 125 5.11 11.56 7.82
N ASP A 126 6.07 10.79 7.36
CA ASP A 126 6.11 10.13 6.06
C ASP A 126 5.62 8.68 6.19
N ALA A 127 4.45 8.39 5.60
CA ALA A 127 3.91 7.05 5.61
C ALA A 127 4.69 6.10 4.71
N VAL A 128 5.50 6.55 3.78
CA VAL A 128 6.12 5.62 2.85
C VAL A 128 7.16 4.77 3.58
N ALA A 129 8.03 5.41 4.38
CA ALA A 129 8.93 4.72 5.29
C ALA A 129 8.16 3.89 6.33
N ALA A 130 7.10 4.43 6.94
CA ALA A 130 6.28 3.73 7.94
C ALA A 130 5.58 2.49 7.39
N THR A 131 5.01 2.59 6.19
CA THR A 131 4.25 1.52 5.58
C THR A 131 5.14 0.47 4.95
N ALA A 132 6.34 0.83 4.48
CA ALA A 132 7.35 -0.13 4.07
C ALA A 132 7.75 -1.05 5.24
N VAL A 133 8.01 -0.48 6.42
CA VAL A 133 8.30 -1.27 7.62
C VAL A 133 7.06 -2.01 8.11
N ALA A 134 5.89 -1.36 8.17
CA ALA A 134 4.64 -1.93 8.67
C ALA A 134 4.14 -3.13 7.85
N ARG A 135 4.18 -3.06 6.52
CA ARG A 135 3.78 -4.17 5.65
C ARG A 135 4.72 -5.36 5.81
N ARG A 136 6.02 -5.11 6.00
CA ARG A 136 7.02 -6.16 6.14
C ARG A 136 6.89 -6.93 7.45
N ILE A 137 6.54 -6.25 8.54
CA ILE A 137 6.32 -6.90 9.85
C ILE A 137 4.89 -7.42 10.03
N GLY A 138 4.02 -7.25 9.03
CA GLY A 138 2.64 -7.72 9.06
C GLY A 138 1.74 -6.95 10.04
N LEU A 139 1.80 -5.61 10.09
CA LEU A 139 0.84 -4.86 10.93
C LEU A 139 -0.61 -4.97 10.43
N PRO A 140 -1.62 -4.85 11.32
CA PRO A 140 -3.02 -4.87 10.93
C PRO A 140 -3.35 -3.92 9.78
N ARG A 141 -4.16 -4.37 8.82
CA ARG A 141 -4.59 -3.59 7.63
C ARG A 141 -5.10 -2.21 7.98
N ARG A 142 -5.91 -2.12 9.04
CA ARG A 142 -6.48 -0.84 9.52
C ARG A 142 -5.40 0.12 10.01
N VAL A 143 -4.36 -0.36 10.70
CA VAL A 143 -3.22 0.47 11.15
C VAL A 143 -2.47 1.00 9.93
N VAL A 144 -2.17 0.14 8.96
CA VAL A 144 -1.50 0.54 7.71
C VAL A 144 -2.33 1.57 6.94
N SER A 145 -3.63 1.36 6.80
CA SER A 145 -4.57 2.28 6.14
C SER A 145 -4.63 3.64 6.83
N ILE A 146 -4.68 3.68 8.16
CA ILE A 146 -4.67 4.94 8.93
C ILE A 146 -3.35 5.69 8.75
N LEU A 147 -2.21 4.99 8.82
CA LEU A 147 -0.89 5.61 8.62
C LEU A 147 -0.74 6.16 7.19
N GLN A 148 -1.19 5.41 6.17
CA GLN A 148 -1.22 5.89 4.78
C GLN A 148 -2.10 7.13 4.64
N GLY A 149 -3.33 7.07 5.15
CA GLY A 149 -4.27 8.18 5.09
C GLY A 149 -3.78 9.43 5.82
N GLU A 150 -3.11 9.27 6.97
CA GLU A 150 -2.46 10.36 7.71
C GLU A 150 -1.46 11.10 6.81
N SER A 151 -0.53 10.36 6.19
CA SER A 151 0.53 10.94 5.36
C SER A 151 0.07 11.52 4.03
N LEU A 152 -1.07 11.07 3.50
CA LEU A 152 -1.61 11.67 2.28
C LEU A 152 -2.08 13.11 2.53
N VAL A 153 -2.63 13.39 3.71
CA VAL A 153 -3.29 14.69 3.99
C VAL A 153 -2.38 15.62 4.80
N ASN A 154 -1.52 15.08 5.65
CA ASN A 154 -0.70 15.88 6.57
C ASN A 154 0.30 16.81 5.86
N ASP A 155 0.82 16.44 4.69
CA ASP A 155 1.74 17.24 3.89
C ASP A 155 1.03 18.52 3.42
N GLY A 156 -0.25 18.42 3.08
CA GLY A 156 -1.11 19.56 2.77
C GLY A 156 -1.27 20.47 3.99
N THR A 157 -1.60 19.90 5.16
CA THR A 157 -1.69 20.65 6.43
C THR A 157 -0.39 21.37 6.76
N ALA A 158 0.74 20.68 6.61
CA ALA A 158 2.08 21.18 6.94
C ALA A 158 2.51 22.31 6.00
N LEU A 159 2.31 22.17 4.68
CA LEU A 159 2.66 23.22 3.72
C LEU A 159 1.79 24.46 3.88
N VAL A 160 0.49 24.31 4.19
CA VAL A 160 -0.39 25.45 4.48
C VAL A 160 0.07 26.17 5.75
N ALA A 161 0.41 25.42 6.82
CA ALA A 161 0.97 26.00 8.05
C ALA A 161 2.31 26.70 7.79
N LEU A 162 3.18 26.11 6.97
CA LEU A 162 4.47 26.70 6.57
C LEU A 162 4.28 28.00 5.76
N ASN A 163 3.40 28.00 4.76
CA ASN A 163 3.13 29.19 3.95
C ASN A 163 2.58 30.33 4.81
N THR A 164 1.74 30.01 5.80
CA THR A 164 1.29 30.98 6.80
C THR A 164 2.45 31.51 7.63
N ALA A 165 3.33 30.64 8.13
CA ALA A 165 4.51 31.06 8.89
C ALA A 165 5.45 31.93 8.04
N ARG A 166 5.60 31.63 6.75
CA ARG A 166 6.38 32.45 5.79
C ARG A 166 5.77 33.84 5.59
N ALA A 167 4.45 33.93 5.42
CA ALA A 167 3.75 35.22 5.35
C ALA A 167 3.96 36.05 6.64
N ALA A 168 3.97 35.37 7.78
CA ALA A 168 4.22 35.97 9.09
C ALA A 168 5.68 36.41 9.34
N LEU A 169 6.64 35.96 8.52
CA LEU A 169 8.02 36.47 8.58
C LEU A 169 8.14 37.88 8.00
N VAL A 170 7.29 38.22 7.02
CA VAL A 170 7.33 39.51 6.31
C VAL A 170 6.37 40.52 6.92
N SER A 171 5.25 40.06 7.50
CA SER A 171 4.17 40.92 8.00
C SER A 171 3.50 40.33 9.23
N THR A 172 2.84 41.18 10.03
CA THR A 172 2.01 40.71 11.16
C THR A 172 0.70 40.12 10.66
N VAL A 173 0.42 38.87 11.01
CA VAL A 173 -0.80 38.15 10.58
C VAL A 173 -1.70 37.90 11.79
N ALA A 174 -3.01 38.15 11.64
CA ALA A 174 -3.97 37.86 12.70
C ALA A 174 -4.30 36.36 12.76
N VAL A 175 -4.46 35.81 13.97
CA VAL A 175 -4.73 34.36 14.17
C VAL A 175 -5.98 33.87 13.42
N TRP A 176 -7.04 34.68 13.36
CA TRP A 176 -8.26 34.32 12.62
C TRP A 176 -8.03 34.24 11.10
N GLN A 177 -7.17 35.10 10.55
CA GLN A 177 -6.80 35.06 9.13
C GLN A 177 -6.07 33.77 8.79
N VAL A 178 -5.17 33.30 9.67
CA VAL A 178 -4.50 32.00 9.53
C VAL A 178 -5.51 30.85 9.40
N GLY A 179 -6.52 30.81 10.28
CA GLY A 179 -7.56 29.79 10.24
C GLY A 179 -8.40 29.84 8.95
N TRP A 180 -8.72 31.05 8.49
CA TRP A 180 -9.47 31.26 7.25
C TRP A 180 -8.67 30.89 6.00
N ASP A 181 -7.41 31.30 5.92
CA ASP A 181 -6.50 30.98 4.81
C ASP A 181 -6.24 29.48 4.76
N PHE A 182 -6.14 28.83 5.92
CA PHE A 182 -6.05 27.37 6.00
C PHE A 182 -7.30 26.70 5.41
N LEU A 183 -8.49 27.11 5.85
CA LEU A 183 -9.74 26.52 5.37
C LEU A 183 -9.95 26.75 3.88
N ARG A 184 -9.67 27.97 3.39
CA ARG A 184 -9.76 28.33 1.98
C ARG A 184 -8.76 27.53 1.14
N GLY A 185 -7.52 27.41 1.59
CA GLY A 185 -6.47 26.65 0.90
C GLY A 185 -6.81 25.15 0.81
N ALA A 186 -7.31 24.57 1.91
CA ALA A 186 -7.71 23.17 1.96
C ALA A 186 -8.95 22.89 1.10
N ALA A 187 -10.02 23.67 1.27
CA ALA A 187 -11.25 23.51 0.49
C ALA A 187 -11.02 23.76 -1.01
N GLY A 188 -10.22 24.79 -1.36
CA GLY A 188 -9.82 25.06 -2.73
C GLY A 188 -9.04 23.91 -3.36
N GLY A 189 -8.14 23.27 -2.60
CA GLY A 189 -7.36 22.12 -3.08
C GLY A 189 -8.26 20.92 -3.34
N VAL A 190 -9.20 20.63 -2.45
CA VAL A 190 -10.21 19.57 -2.65
C VAL A 190 -11.06 19.84 -3.89
N LEU A 191 -11.56 21.06 -4.06
CA LEU A 191 -12.36 21.43 -5.22
C LEU A 191 -11.57 21.33 -6.53
N ALA A 192 -10.35 21.88 -6.58
CA ALA A 192 -9.46 21.77 -7.73
C ALA A 192 -9.18 20.30 -8.09
N GLY A 193 -8.87 19.47 -7.09
CA GLY A 193 -8.65 18.04 -7.28
C GLY A 193 -9.88 17.31 -7.84
N LEU A 194 -11.08 17.61 -7.36
CA LEU A 194 -12.33 17.03 -7.90
C LEU A 194 -12.59 17.45 -9.34
N VAL A 195 -12.33 18.71 -9.68
CA VAL A 195 -12.46 19.22 -11.06
C VAL A 195 -11.48 18.51 -11.97
N VAL A 196 -10.20 18.46 -11.60
CA VAL A 196 -9.16 17.79 -12.39
C VAL A 196 -9.46 16.30 -12.53
N ALA A 197 -9.85 15.61 -11.46
CA ALA A 197 -10.26 14.20 -11.52
C ALA A 197 -11.42 13.98 -12.50
N THR A 198 -12.41 14.88 -12.53
CA THR A 198 -13.55 14.79 -13.43
C THR A 198 -13.12 14.99 -14.88
N VAL A 199 -12.30 15.99 -15.16
CA VAL A 199 -11.74 16.23 -16.51
C VAL A 199 -10.95 15.02 -16.98
N PHE A 200 -10.02 14.52 -16.16
CA PHE A 200 -9.22 13.34 -16.50
C PHE A 200 -10.08 12.08 -16.69
N ALA A 201 -11.12 11.88 -15.89
CA ALA A 201 -12.05 10.77 -16.08
C ALA A 201 -12.80 10.85 -17.42
N LEU A 202 -13.19 12.06 -17.87
CA LEU A 202 -13.82 12.26 -19.17
C LEU A 202 -12.88 12.03 -20.34
N VAL A 203 -11.59 12.35 -20.18
CA VAL A 203 -10.54 12.08 -21.17
C VAL A 203 -10.24 10.58 -21.23
N ARG A 204 -10.03 9.92 -20.08
CA ARG A 204 -9.74 8.47 -19.99
C ARG A 204 -10.80 7.61 -20.67
N ARG A 205 -12.08 8.01 -20.59
CA ARG A 205 -13.18 7.33 -21.32
C ARG A 205 -13.04 7.30 -22.84
N ARG A 206 -12.13 8.08 -23.42
CA ARG A 206 -11.84 8.12 -24.87
C ARG A 206 -10.47 7.53 -25.22
N VAL A 207 -9.78 6.93 -24.24
CA VAL A 207 -8.43 6.38 -24.41
C VAL A 207 -8.49 4.88 -24.18
N ASP A 208 -8.25 4.10 -25.23
CA ASP A 208 -8.33 2.64 -25.18
C ASP A 208 -6.93 1.98 -25.06
N ASP A 209 -5.88 2.70 -25.47
CA ASP A 209 -4.49 2.22 -25.48
C ASP A 209 -3.78 2.39 -24.11
N PRO A 210 -3.14 1.33 -23.56
CA PRO A 210 -2.45 1.38 -22.28
C PRO A 210 -1.32 2.41 -22.16
N VAL A 211 -0.58 2.69 -23.24
CA VAL A 211 0.55 3.63 -23.19
C VAL A 211 0.04 5.06 -23.05
N SER A 212 -1.00 5.39 -23.81
CA SER A 212 -1.66 6.70 -23.78
C SER A 212 -2.31 6.96 -22.42
N ASP A 213 -3.01 5.97 -21.86
CA ASP A 213 -3.65 6.07 -20.54
C ASP A 213 -2.60 6.20 -19.41
N THR A 214 -1.50 5.44 -19.49
CA THR A 214 -0.37 5.60 -18.54
C THR A 214 0.24 6.99 -18.66
N THR A 215 0.45 7.50 -19.87
CA THR A 215 1.02 8.84 -20.08
C THR A 215 0.13 9.92 -19.48
N LEU A 216 -1.18 9.80 -19.67
CA LEU A 216 -2.15 10.70 -19.04
C LEU A 216 -2.06 10.64 -17.51
N SER A 217 -1.84 9.46 -16.94
CA SER A 217 -1.63 9.33 -15.49
C SER A 217 -0.42 10.11 -14.99
N PHE A 218 0.70 10.14 -15.74
CA PHE A 218 1.90 10.90 -15.36
C PHE A 218 1.68 12.40 -15.35
N VAL A 219 0.79 12.90 -16.22
CA VAL A 219 0.45 14.33 -16.32
C VAL A 219 -0.51 14.77 -15.19
N ALA A 220 -1.41 13.89 -14.76
CA ALA A 220 -2.43 14.17 -13.74
C ALA A 220 -1.92 14.85 -12.46
N PRO A 221 -0.86 14.37 -11.77
CA PRO A 221 -0.35 15.03 -10.57
C PRO A 221 0.11 16.47 -10.80
N PHE A 222 0.80 16.73 -11.91
CA PHE A 222 1.31 18.08 -12.19
C PHE A 222 0.17 19.05 -12.50
N VAL A 223 -0.81 18.62 -13.31
CA VAL A 223 -1.99 19.44 -13.61
C VAL A 223 -2.79 19.74 -12.35
N ALA A 224 -3.01 18.74 -11.49
CA ALA A 224 -3.72 18.94 -10.22
C ALA A 224 -2.97 19.90 -9.28
N TYR A 225 -1.66 19.74 -9.16
CA TYR A 225 -0.82 20.59 -8.31
C TYR A 225 -0.82 22.04 -8.81
N ILE A 226 -0.48 22.26 -10.09
CA ILE A 226 -0.38 23.59 -10.70
C ILE A 226 -1.74 24.31 -10.67
N ALA A 227 -2.82 23.63 -11.05
CA ALA A 227 -4.15 24.25 -11.07
C ALA A 227 -4.60 24.74 -9.69
N ALA A 228 -4.22 24.04 -8.62
CA ALA A 228 -4.51 24.46 -7.26
C ALA A 228 -3.61 25.60 -6.78
N GLU A 229 -2.30 25.56 -7.07
CA GLU A 229 -1.36 26.62 -6.69
C GLU A 229 -1.70 27.96 -7.37
N GLU A 230 -2.14 27.96 -8.63
CA GLU A 230 -2.59 29.16 -9.35
C GLU A 230 -3.76 29.90 -8.66
N ILE A 231 -4.66 29.14 -8.02
CA ILE A 231 -5.76 29.71 -7.22
C ILE A 231 -5.40 29.91 -5.75
N LYS A 232 -4.10 29.79 -5.40
CA LYS A 232 -3.55 29.85 -4.04
C LYS A 232 -4.18 28.82 -3.08
N ALA A 233 -4.50 27.65 -3.60
CA ALA A 233 -5.01 26.52 -2.85
C ALA A 233 -3.95 25.42 -2.68
N SER A 234 -4.24 24.42 -1.85
CA SER A 234 -3.26 23.36 -1.56
C SER A 234 -3.08 22.41 -2.75
N GLY A 235 -1.93 22.53 -3.44
CA GLY A 235 -1.54 21.61 -4.53
C GLY A 235 -1.47 20.15 -4.08
N VAL A 236 -0.95 19.90 -2.87
CA VAL A 236 -0.87 18.56 -2.28
C VAL A 236 -2.25 17.91 -2.13
N LEU A 237 -3.22 18.62 -1.57
CA LEU A 237 -4.59 18.08 -1.42
C LEU A 237 -5.26 17.87 -2.78
N ALA A 238 -5.03 18.74 -3.76
CA ALA A 238 -5.57 18.57 -5.10
C ALA A 238 -5.06 17.28 -5.77
N VAL A 239 -3.76 16.98 -5.65
CA VAL A 239 -3.16 15.75 -6.17
C VAL A 239 -3.74 14.51 -5.51
N VAL A 240 -3.83 14.53 -4.17
CA VAL A 240 -4.33 13.40 -3.38
C VAL A 240 -5.79 13.11 -3.71
N VAL A 241 -6.63 14.14 -3.76
CA VAL A 241 -8.04 14.01 -4.14
C VAL A 241 -8.18 13.51 -5.58
N THR A 242 -7.32 14.00 -6.50
CA THR A 242 -7.30 13.53 -7.89
C THR A 242 -6.99 12.04 -7.97
N GLY A 243 -5.92 11.59 -7.32
CA GLY A 243 -5.49 10.18 -7.32
C GLY A 243 -6.53 9.25 -6.67
N LEU A 244 -7.09 9.63 -5.52
CA LEU A 244 -8.12 8.85 -4.84
C LEU A 244 -9.41 8.72 -5.67
N ALA A 245 -9.85 9.81 -6.31
CA ALA A 245 -11.05 9.83 -7.12
C ALA A 245 -10.90 9.01 -8.42
N LEU A 246 -9.76 9.12 -9.11
CA LEU A 246 -9.48 8.36 -10.33
C LEU A 246 -9.31 6.87 -10.04
N SER A 247 -8.53 6.50 -9.01
CA SER A 247 -8.31 5.09 -8.64
C SER A 247 -9.61 4.38 -8.27
N HIS A 248 -10.50 5.02 -7.52
CA HIS A 248 -11.79 4.43 -7.15
C HIS A 248 -12.66 4.09 -8.38
N LYS A 249 -12.56 4.87 -9.46
CA LYS A 249 -13.31 4.65 -10.71
C LYS A 249 -12.52 3.90 -11.78
N SER A 250 -11.29 3.44 -11.50
CA SER A 250 -10.41 2.80 -12.48
C SER A 250 -11.06 1.63 -13.23
N HIS A 251 -11.84 0.79 -12.54
CA HIS A 251 -12.55 -0.36 -13.13
C HIS A 251 -13.63 0.03 -14.16
N LEU A 252 -14.14 1.27 -14.10
CA LEU A 252 -15.13 1.81 -15.06
C LEU A 252 -14.50 2.66 -16.16
N LEU A 253 -13.27 3.15 -15.94
CA LEU A 253 -12.63 4.13 -16.81
C LEU A 253 -11.50 3.55 -17.65
N GLN A 254 -10.97 2.38 -17.29
CA GLN A 254 -9.77 1.81 -17.90
C GLN A 254 -9.95 0.33 -18.21
N SER A 255 -9.33 -0.12 -19.31
CA SER A 255 -9.17 -1.53 -19.62
C SER A 255 -8.26 -2.24 -18.60
N GLY A 256 -8.37 -3.57 -18.50
CA GLY A 256 -7.51 -4.36 -17.61
C GLY A 256 -6.01 -4.18 -17.88
N ALA A 257 -5.63 -4.14 -19.16
CA ALA A 257 -4.25 -3.89 -19.60
C ALA A 257 -3.74 -2.50 -19.16
N SER A 258 -4.55 -1.45 -19.31
CA SER A 258 -4.19 -0.10 -18.87
C SER A 258 -3.97 -0.02 -17.36
N ARG A 259 -4.82 -0.67 -16.56
CA ARG A 259 -4.65 -0.73 -15.10
C ARG A 259 -3.37 -1.45 -14.69
N LEU A 260 -3.04 -2.55 -15.35
CA LEU A 260 -1.79 -3.29 -15.09
C LEU A 260 -0.56 -2.46 -15.46
N ALA A 261 -0.59 -1.80 -16.62
CA ALA A 261 0.47 -0.91 -17.08
C ALA A 261 0.68 0.27 -16.12
N GLU A 262 -0.39 1.00 -15.77
CA GLU A 262 -0.34 2.12 -14.82
C GLU A 262 0.23 1.68 -13.46
N ALA A 263 -0.28 0.56 -12.91
CA ALA A 263 0.18 0.04 -11.62
C ALA A 263 1.65 -0.41 -11.65
N SER A 264 2.14 -0.97 -12.76
CA SER A 264 3.55 -1.34 -12.91
C SER A 264 4.45 -0.10 -13.01
N ASN A 265 4.09 0.83 -13.89
CA ASN A 265 4.85 2.03 -14.15
C ASN A 265 4.96 2.94 -12.91
N TRP A 266 3.87 3.14 -12.17
CA TRP A 266 3.89 3.94 -10.93
C TRP A 266 4.67 3.29 -9.79
N ARG A 267 4.71 1.94 -9.71
CA ARG A 267 5.60 1.25 -8.76
C ARG A 267 7.07 1.57 -9.06
N THR A 268 7.45 1.54 -10.34
CA THR A 268 8.82 1.88 -10.78
C THR A 268 9.15 3.34 -10.52
N VAL A 269 8.27 4.27 -10.92
CA VAL A 269 8.45 5.71 -10.72
C VAL A 269 8.59 6.04 -9.24
N GLN A 270 7.69 5.55 -8.39
CA GLN A 270 7.79 5.77 -6.96
C GLN A 270 9.09 5.19 -6.40
N PHE A 271 9.44 3.95 -6.75
CA PHE A 271 10.67 3.33 -6.25
C PHE A 271 11.89 4.19 -6.58
N VAL A 272 12.02 4.69 -7.81
CA VAL A 272 13.15 5.53 -8.21
C VAL A 272 13.12 6.86 -7.47
N LEU A 273 12.00 7.59 -7.51
CA LEU A 273 11.89 8.92 -6.90
C LEU A 273 12.12 8.87 -5.38
N GLU A 274 11.46 7.95 -4.69
CA GLU A 274 11.54 7.81 -3.24
C GLU A 274 12.98 7.52 -2.78
N ASN A 275 13.60 6.49 -3.37
CA ASN A 275 14.94 6.07 -2.99
C ASN A 275 16.01 7.09 -3.41
N ALA A 276 15.84 7.74 -4.56
CA ALA A 276 16.71 8.83 -4.98
C ALA A 276 16.69 9.96 -3.96
N VAL A 277 15.51 10.34 -3.46
CA VAL A 277 15.44 11.43 -2.50
C VAL A 277 16.08 11.08 -1.16
N PHE A 278 15.89 9.86 -0.65
CA PHE A 278 16.59 9.44 0.58
C PHE A 278 18.12 9.48 0.44
N LEU A 279 18.65 9.07 -0.71
CA LEU A 279 20.07 9.19 -1.00
C LEU A 279 20.53 10.66 -1.08
N LEU A 280 19.75 11.51 -1.75
CA LEU A 280 20.04 12.94 -1.89
C LEU A 280 19.98 13.68 -0.55
N ILE A 281 19.05 13.31 0.34
CA ILE A 281 19.00 13.79 1.72
C ILE A 281 20.32 13.47 2.43
N GLY A 282 20.79 12.23 2.36
CA GLY A 282 22.04 11.83 2.97
C GLY A 282 23.25 12.59 2.43
N LEU A 283 23.29 12.81 1.11
CA LEU A 283 24.38 13.54 0.44
C LEU A 283 24.50 15.01 0.89
N GLN A 284 23.43 15.62 1.41
CA GLN A 284 23.47 16.99 1.92
C GLN A 284 24.10 17.15 3.31
N ALA A 285 24.37 16.06 4.04
CA ALA A 285 24.77 16.13 5.43
C ALA A 285 25.97 17.07 5.71
N PRO A 286 27.06 17.07 4.92
CA PRO A 286 28.19 17.96 5.16
C PRO A 286 27.84 19.44 4.99
N TYR A 287 27.01 19.75 3.98
CA TYR A 287 26.56 21.12 3.71
C TYR A 287 25.69 21.64 4.87
N VAL A 288 24.71 20.85 5.29
CA VAL A 288 23.78 21.20 6.37
C VAL A 288 24.51 21.41 7.71
N VAL A 289 25.49 20.56 8.02
CA VAL A 289 26.33 20.71 9.22
C VAL A 289 27.18 21.98 9.16
N ARG A 290 27.75 22.29 7.99
CA ARG A 290 28.62 23.45 7.80
C ARG A 290 27.84 24.77 7.92
N GLU A 291 26.68 24.86 7.29
CA GLU A 291 25.80 26.04 7.36
C GLU A 291 25.25 26.23 8.78
N ALA A 292 24.93 25.17 9.52
CA ALA A 292 24.46 25.32 10.90
C ALA A 292 25.55 25.76 11.87
N ARG A 293 26.80 25.32 11.65
CA ARG A 293 27.95 25.69 12.50
C ARG A 293 28.38 27.15 12.37
N SER A 294 27.97 27.87 11.33
CA SER A 294 28.20 29.31 11.26
C SER A 294 27.32 30.08 12.25
N ASP A 295 26.17 29.53 12.63
CA ASP A 295 25.19 30.21 13.48
C ASP A 295 25.31 29.83 14.96
N LEU A 296 25.74 28.59 15.27
CA LEU A 296 25.78 28.05 16.63
C LEU A 296 26.98 27.11 16.84
N SER A 297 27.44 27.02 18.09
CA SER A 297 28.45 26.03 18.48
C SER A 297 27.93 24.60 18.32
N GLY A 298 28.84 23.64 18.07
CA GLY A 298 28.46 22.24 17.84
C GLY A 298 27.65 21.62 19.00
N GLY A 299 27.99 21.93 20.25
CA GLY A 299 27.26 21.45 21.41
C GLY A 299 25.83 21.99 21.49
N GLN A 300 25.64 23.29 21.19
CA GLN A 300 24.32 23.91 21.15
C GLN A 300 23.45 23.33 20.02
N LEU A 301 24.03 23.10 18.83
CA LEU A 301 23.31 22.48 17.71
C LEU A 301 22.78 21.09 18.06
N ILE A 302 23.63 20.25 18.66
CA ILE A 302 23.24 18.90 19.09
C ILE A 302 22.13 18.98 20.14
N TRP A 303 22.25 19.89 21.10
CA TRP A 303 21.23 20.10 22.13
C TRP A 303 19.88 20.53 21.54
N VAL A 304 19.87 21.57 20.69
CA VAL A 304 18.66 22.06 20.02
C VAL A 304 18.01 20.94 19.22
N ALA A 305 18.78 20.23 18.39
CA ALA A 305 18.25 19.17 17.54
C ALA A 305 17.72 17.98 18.36
N ALA A 306 18.40 17.59 19.45
CA ALA A 306 17.95 16.53 20.34
C ALA A 306 16.65 16.89 21.05
N VAL A 307 16.54 18.11 21.59
CA VAL A 307 15.32 18.55 22.29
C VAL A 307 14.14 18.66 21.33
N VAL A 308 14.35 19.18 20.11
CA VAL A 308 13.30 19.22 19.08
C VAL A 308 12.89 17.82 18.64
N LEU A 309 13.84 16.90 18.42
CA LEU A 309 13.55 15.50 18.11
C LEU A 309 12.68 14.84 19.20
N VAL A 310 13.02 15.05 20.47
CA VAL A 310 12.23 14.54 21.59
C VAL A 310 10.83 15.18 21.61
N ALA A 311 10.73 16.49 21.41
CA ALA A 311 9.44 17.20 21.36
C ALA A 311 8.53 16.64 20.26
N VAL A 312 9.09 16.37 19.08
CA VAL A 312 8.41 15.79 17.91
C VAL A 312 7.91 14.36 18.18
N ILE A 313 8.65 13.56 18.95
CA ILE A 313 8.23 12.20 19.34
C ILE A 313 7.16 12.28 20.43
N VAL A 314 7.40 13.06 21.49
CA VAL A 314 6.50 13.17 22.64
C VAL A 314 5.17 13.80 22.25
N SER A 315 5.14 14.82 21.38
CA SER A 315 3.90 15.43 20.92
C SER A 315 3.00 14.43 20.21
N ARG A 316 3.58 13.53 19.41
CA ARG A 316 2.85 12.46 18.72
C ARG A 316 2.25 11.49 19.72
N PHE A 317 3.01 11.08 20.73
CA PHE A 317 2.52 10.22 21.82
C PHE A 317 1.37 10.87 22.58
N ALA A 318 1.56 12.12 23.00
CA ALA A 318 0.54 12.87 23.72
C ALA A 318 -0.77 12.95 22.92
N TRP A 319 -0.69 13.30 21.63
CA TRP A 319 -1.87 13.42 20.78
C TRP A 319 -2.57 12.08 20.52
N VAL A 320 -1.81 11.04 20.16
CA VAL A 320 -2.39 9.72 19.82
C VAL A 320 -3.06 9.10 21.05
N PHE A 321 -2.42 9.15 22.23
CA PHE A 321 -3.05 8.64 23.46
C PHE A 321 -4.23 9.50 23.92
N PHE A 322 -4.17 10.83 23.77
CA PHE A 322 -5.31 11.71 24.03
C PHE A 322 -6.50 11.42 23.10
N SER A 323 -6.24 11.20 21.82
CA SER A 323 -7.29 10.84 20.86
C SER A 323 -7.92 9.48 21.14
N TYR A 324 -7.14 8.54 21.66
CA TYR A 324 -7.61 7.22 22.07
C TYR A 324 -8.47 7.29 23.33
N SER A 325 -8.00 8.00 24.37
CA SER A 325 -8.73 8.11 25.64
C SER A 325 -10.08 8.82 25.47
N THR A 326 -10.12 9.91 24.71
CA THR A 326 -11.37 10.64 24.40
C THR A 326 -12.40 9.76 23.69
N ARG A 327 -11.99 8.88 22.78
CA ARG A 327 -12.89 7.94 22.09
C ARG A 327 -13.44 6.85 23.01
N LEU A 328 -12.65 6.40 23.98
CA LEU A 328 -13.09 5.45 25.00
C LEU A 328 -14.17 6.08 25.92
N LEU A 329 -13.99 7.35 26.27
CA LEU A 329 -14.94 8.13 27.08
C LEU A 329 -16.27 8.40 26.37
N VAL A 330 -16.25 8.64 25.06
CA VAL A 330 -17.45 9.00 24.27
C VAL A 330 -18.28 7.76 23.84
N ARG A 331 -17.91 6.54 24.26
CA ARG A 331 -18.59 5.27 23.89
C ARG A 331 -18.88 5.15 22.38
N HIS A 332 -18.00 5.70 21.55
CA HIS A 332 -18.07 5.43 20.13
C HIS A 332 -17.81 3.93 19.94
N PRO A 333 -18.59 3.20 19.13
CA PRO A 333 -18.29 1.80 18.82
C PRO A 333 -16.94 1.76 18.10
N MET A 334 -15.88 1.63 18.87
CA MET A 334 -14.59 1.16 18.40
C MET A 334 -14.87 -0.30 18.05
N GLY A 335 -14.98 -0.63 16.75
CA GLY A 335 -15.10 -2.02 16.32
C GLY A 335 -14.08 -2.89 17.04
N GLU A 336 -14.45 -4.15 17.29
CA GLU A 336 -13.90 -5.13 18.25
C GLU A 336 -12.37 -5.31 18.35
N THR A 337 -11.58 -4.64 17.50
CA THR A 337 -10.15 -4.91 17.27
C THR A 337 -9.18 -3.77 17.61
N TRP A 338 -9.62 -2.56 17.99
CA TRP A 338 -8.69 -1.45 18.28
C TRP A 338 -8.19 -1.46 19.73
N THR A 339 -6.97 -1.96 19.94
CA THR A 339 -6.34 -2.10 21.26
C THR A 339 -5.34 -0.99 21.59
N TRP A 340 -5.02 -0.80 22.87
CA TRP A 340 -3.94 0.12 23.31
C TRP A 340 -2.58 -0.20 22.67
N ARG A 341 -2.34 -1.47 22.33
CA ARG A 341 -1.14 -1.94 21.61
C ARG A 341 -1.08 -1.33 20.20
N SER A 342 -2.21 -1.31 19.50
CA SER A 342 -2.33 -0.67 18.19
C SER A 342 -2.13 0.85 18.28
N THR A 343 -2.68 1.48 19.32
CA THR A 343 -2.47 2.91 19.61
C THR A 343 -0.98 3.22 19.82
N LEU A 344 -0.27 2.40 20.60
CA LEU A 344 1.17 2.55 20.83
C LEU A 344 1.98 2.42 19.53
N LEU A 345 1.64 1.45 18.67
CA LEU A 345 2.29 1.28 17.37
C LEU A 345 2.07 2.49 16.45
N VAL A 346 0.85 3.02 16.38
CA VAL A 346 0.54 4.22 15.58
C VAL A 346 1.30 5.45 16.09
N ALA A 347 1.41 5.60 17.42
CA ALA A 347 2.20 6.66 18.03
C ALA A 347 3.70 6.54 17.70
N TRP A 348 4.24 5.32 17.68
CA TRP A 348 5.67 5.08 17.38
C TRP A 348 6.00 5.12 15.88
N ALA A 349 5.06 4.78 15.00
CA ALA A 349 5.28 4.68 13.55
C ALA A 349 5.34 6.03 12.80
N GLY A 350 5.57 7.15 13.51
CA GLY A 350 5.61 8.49 12.93
C GLY A 350 6.97 8.91 12.37
N MET A 351 7.57 8.12 11.47
CA MET A 351 8.85 8.51 10.86
C MET A 351 8.69 9.77 10.01
N ARG A 352 9.67 10.68 10.00
CA ARG A 352 9.64 11.89 9.15
C ARG A 352 10.43 11.62 7.87
N GLY A 353 10.10 12.31 6.79
CA GLY A 353 10.65 11.99 5.48
C GLY A 353 10.94 13.19 4.60
N VAL A 354 10.78 12.97 3.30
CA VAL A 354 11.22 13.87 2.24
C VAL A 354 10.66 15.28 2.36
N VAL A 355 9.35 15.38 2.64
CA VAL A 355 8.63 16.66 2.66
C VAL A 355 9.22 17.61 3.69
N THR A 356 9.67 17.08 4.84
CA THR A 356 10.31 17.88 5.88
C THR A 356 11.56 18.60 5.36
N LEU A 357 12.45 17.94 4.62
CA LEU A 357 13.64 18.62 4.11
C LEU A 357 13.30 19.60 2.97
N ALA A 358 12.39 19.22 2.06
CA ALA A 358 11.96 20.10 0.97
C ALA A 358 11.35 21.41 1.50
N ALA A 359 10.47 21.27 2.49
CA ALA A 359 9.71 22.36 3.07
C ALA A 359 10.63 23.34 3.84
N VAL A 360 11.64 22.85 4.59
CA VAL A 360 12.60 23.76 5.26
C VAL A 360 13.47 24.51 4.25
N LEU A 361 13.87 23.87 3.15
CA LEU A 361 14.72 24.50 2.15
C LEU A 361 13.98 25.62 1.38
N ALA A 362 12.65 25.54 1.30
CA ALA A 362 11.79 26.56 0.71
C ALA A 362 11.64 27.84 1.58
N LEU A 363 12.21 27.86 2.79
CA LEU A 363 12.26 29.07 3.60
C LEU A 363 13.11 30.16 2.92
N PRO A 364 12.69 31.44 2.99
CA PRO A 364 13.45 32.55 2.43
C PRO A 364 14.90 32.55 2.94
N PRO A 365 15.89 32.92 2.09
CA PRO A 365 17.30 32.94 2.48
C PRO A 365 17.57 33.88 3.66
N GLU A 366 16.81 34.96 3.77
CA GLU A 366 16.89 35.95 4.86
C GLU A 366 16.29 35.48 6.19
N THR A 367 15.79 34.24 6.26
CA THR A 367 15.22 33.70 7.49
C THR A 367 16.30 33.61 8.58
N PRO A 368 16.09 34.21 9.77
CA PRO A 368 17.06 34.15 10.84
C PRO A 368 17.40 32.71 11.21
N ARG A 369 18.70 32.39 11.27
CA ARG A 369 19.21 31.05 11.64
C ARG A 369 18.70 29.91 10.74
N ARG A 370 18.50 30.18 9.45
CA ARG A 370 18.04 29.20 8.46
C ARG A 370 18.89 27.92 8.48
N GLY A 371 20.21 28.04 8.61
CA GLY A 371 21.12 26.88 8.71
C GLY A 371 20.78 25.96 9.88
N VAL A 372 20.47 26.53 11.05
CA VAL A 372 20.01 25.79 12.23
C VAL A 372 18.68 25.07 11.96
N LEU A 373 17.72 25.74 11.31
CA LEU A 373 16.42 25.14 10.98
C LEU A 373 16.58 23.92 10.05
N VAL A 374 17.39 24.05 9.00
CA VAL A 374 17.67 22.96 8.06
C VAL A 374 18.37 21.81 8.76
N PHE A 375 19.32 22.09 9.65
CA PHE A 375 20.00 21.06 10.45
C PHE A 375 19.07 20.33 11.40
N VAL A 376 18.19 21.05 12.12
CA VAL A 376 17.22 20.41 13.00
C VAL A 376 16.25 19.55 12.21
N ALA A 377 15.74 20.03 11.07
CA ALA A 377 14.88 19.25 10.18
C ALA A 377 15.59 17.97 9.69
N PHE A 378 16.85 18.09 9.25
CA PHE A 378 17.67 16.95 8.84
C PHE A 378 17.86 15.94 9.98
N VAL A 379 18.22 16.38 11.19
CA VAL A 379 18.40 15.51 12.36
C VAL A 379 17.07 14.86 12.76
N VAL A 380 15.94 15.56 12.67
CA VAL A 380 14.63 14.97 12.96
C VAL A 380 14.28 13.89 11.94
N VAL A 381 14.50 14.12 10.65
CA VAL A 381 14.27 13.13 9.59
C VAL A 381 15.16 11.91 9.82
N VAL A 382 16.48 12.09 9.86
CA VAL A 382 17.43 10.98 10.04
C VAL A 382 17.25 10.28 11.39
N GLY A 383 17.02 11.05 12.45
CA GLY A 383 16.84 10.55 13.80
C GLY A 383 15.57 9.72 13.95
N THR A 384 14.43 10.20 13.45
CA THR A 384 13.18 9.43 13.51
C THR A 384 13.20 8.22 12.59
N LEU A 385 13.75 8.34 11.38
CA LEU A 385 13.95 7.18 10.51
C LEU A 385 14.81 6.12 11.19
N THR A 386 15.98 6.49 11.71
CA THR A 386 16.91 5.53 12.32
C THR A 386 16.34 4.94 13.61
N LEU A 387 15.86 5.80 14.52
CA LEU A 387 15.34 5.36 15.81
C LEU A 387 14.07 4.54 15.64
N GLN A 388 13.04 5.08 14.99
CA GLN A 388 11.74 4.43 14.88
C GLN A 388 11.76 3.31 13.84
N GLY A 389 12.45 3.48 12.71
CA GLY A 389 12.53 2.47 11.66
C GLY A 389 13.24 1.19 12.09
N LEU A 390 14.28 1.28 12.92
CA LEU A 390 14.98 0.11 13.46
C LEU A 390 14.26 -0.53 14.65
N THR A 391 13.57 0.27 15.48
CA THR A 391 12.93 -0.23 16.71
C THR A 391 11.48 -0.69 16.52
N LEU A 392 10.76 -0.19 15.51
CA LEU A 392 9.36 -0.54 15.25
C LEU A 392 9.15 -2.06 15.07
N PRO A 393 10.01 -2.82 14.33
CA PRO A 393 9.88 -4.27 14.25
C PRO A 393 10.05 -5.00 15.58
N ALA A 394 10.96 -4.53 16.44
CA ALA A 394 11.14 -5.10 17.77
C ALA A 394 9.92 -4.80 18.67
N LEU A 395 9.42 -3.56 18.62
CA LEU A 395 8.23 -3.14 19.36
C LEU A 395 6.99 -3.95 18.95
N ALA A 396 6.77 -4.16 17.65
CA ALA A 396 5.66 -4.95 17.16
C ALA A 396 5.71 -6.41 17.63
N ARG A 397 6.91 -7.03 17.62
CA ARG A 397 7.12 -8.39 18.14
C ARG A 397 6.84 -8.48 19.64
N VAL A 398 7.28 -7.51 20.43
CA VAL A 398 7.05 -7.48 21.88
C VAL A 398 5.56 -7.29 22.21
N LEU A 399 4.85 -6.48 21.45
CA LEU A 399 3.42 -6.23 21.69
C LEU A 399 2.52 -7.37 21.22
N GLY A 400 3.01 -8.27 20.36
CA GLY A 400 2.22 -9.39 19.83
C GLY A 400 0.93 -8.90 19.17
N VAL A 401 1.00 -7.83 18.39
CA VAL A 401 -0.18 -7.32 17.67
C VAL A 401 -0.48 -8.27 16.53
N PRO A 402 -1.68 -8.87 16.47
CA PRO A 402 -2.02 -9.83 15.42
C PRO A 402 -1.99 -9.13 14.06
N GLY A 403 -1.20 -9.68 13.14
CA GLY A 403 -1.20 -9.24 11.75
C GLY A 403 -2.46 -9.67 11.02
N PRO A 404 -2.66 -9.23 9.76
CA PRO A 404 -3.64 -9.87 8.89
C PRO A 404 -3.30 -11.36 8.78
N ASP A 405 -4.30 -12.20 9.01
CA ASP A 405 -4.15 -13.64 8.91
C ASP A 405 -4.11 -14.05 7.42
N PRO A 406 -2.98 -14.61 6.92
CA PRO A 406 -2.89 -15.07 5.54
C PRO A 406 -3.94 -16.12 5.19
N ALA A 407 -4.36 -16.94 6.16
CA ALA A 407 -5.39 -17.96 5.99
C ALA A 407 -6.77 -17.31 5.77
N GLU A 408 -7.16 -16.34 6.61
CA GLU A 408 -8.42 -15.58 6.43
C GLU A 408 -8.44 -14.84 5.08
N ASP A 409 -7.30 -14.27 4.67
CA ASP A 409 -7.18 -13.57 3.40
C ASP A 409 -7.33 -14.49 2.19
N ALA A 410 -6.73 -15.67 2.24
CA ALA A 410 -6.82 -16.65 1.18
C ALA A 410 -8.23 -17.25 1.08
N LEU A 411 -8.88 -17.51 2.22
CA LEU A 411 -10.28 -17.92 2.29
C LEU A 411 -11.22 -16.88 1.69
N ALA A 412 -11.06 -15.61 2.07
CA ALA A 412 -11.87 -14.51 1.54
C ALA A 412 -11.63 -14.30 0.03
N GLU A 413 -10.39 -14.49 -0.44
CA GLU A 413 -10.07 -14.46 -1.87
C GLU A 413 -10.77 -15.59 -2.63
N ALA A 414 -10.71 -16.83 -2.12
CA ALA A 414 -11.34 -17.98 -2.74
C ALA A 414 -12.88 -17.82 -2.81
N ALA A 415 -13.49 -17.36 -1.71
CA ALA A 415 -14.92 -17.08 -1.65
C ALA A 415 -15.34 -16.02 -2.70
N LEU A 416 -14.61 -14.89 -2.76
CA LEU A 416 -14.90 -13.83 -3.74
C LEU A 416 -14.69 -14.30 -5.18
N LEU A 417 -13.66 -15.12 -5.45
CA LEU A 417 -13.41 -15.68 -6.77
C LEU A 417 -14.53 -16.63 -7.21
N SER A 418 -15.07 -17.42 -6.29
CA SER A 418 -16.23 -18.28 -6.53
C SER A 418 -17.48 -17.44 -6.85
N GLU A 419 -17.75 -16.40 -6.07
CA GLU A 419 -18.89 -15.48 -6.28
C GLU A 419 -18.84 -14.85 -7.69
N VAL A 420 -17.70 -14.28 -8.08
CA VAL A 420 -17.57 -13.64 -9.40
C VAL A 420 -17.57 -14.65 -10.56
N ALA A 421 -17.04 -15.86 -10.35
CA ALA A 421 -17.10 -16.94 -11.34
C ALA A 421 -18.55 -17.41 -11.55
N LYS A 422 -19.34 -17.54 -10.48
CA LYS A 422 -20.77 -17.86 -10.55
C LYS A 422 -21.54 -16.82 -11.35
N ALA A 423 -21.30 -15.53 -11.09
CA ALA A 423 -21.91 -14.44 -11.86
C ALA A 423 -21.54 -14.50 -13.35
N GLY A 424 -20.28 -14.81 -13.67
CA GLY A 424 -19.81 -15.00 -15.04
C GLY A 424 -20.51 -16.16 -15.75
N ARG A 425 -20.64 -17.31 -15.09
CA ARG A 425 -21.34 -18.50 -15.63
C ARG A 425 -22.84 -18.26 -15.82
N ALA A 426 -23.49 -17.57 -14.88
CA ALA A 426 -24.89 -17.19 -15.03
C ALA A 426 -25.09 -16.33 -16.29
N ARG A 427 -24.21 -15.33 -16.49
CA ARG A 427 -24.26 -14.51 -17.71
C ARG A 427 -23.96 -15.30 -18.98
N LEU A 428 -23.04 -16.27 -18.93
CA LEU A 428 -22.76 -17.16 -20.06
C LEU A 428 -23.99 -17.99 -20.42
N ALA A 429 -24.71 -18.54 -19.43
CA ALA A 429 -25.94 -19.30 -19.65
C ALA A 429 -27.04 -18.45 -20.31
N ASP A 430 -27.18 -17.19 -19.90
CA ASP A 430 -28.15 -16.26 -20.50
C ASP A 430 -27.82 -15.95 -21.97
N VAL A 431 -26.54 -15.77 -22.31
CA VAL A 431 -26.12 -15.36 -23.67
C VAL A 431 -26.02 -16.56 -24.62
N ALA A 432 -25.52 -17.70 -24.16
CA ALA A 432 -25.39 -18.91 -24.96
C ALA A 432 -26.76 -19.53 -25.33
N GLY A 433 -27.83 -19.20 -24.60
CA GLY A 433 -29.19 -19.63 -24.95
C GLY A 433 -29.82 -18.87 -26.12
N GLU A 434 -29.21 -17.77 -26.58
CA GLU A 434 -29.78 -16.87 -27.60
C GLU A 434 -29.15 -17.05 -29.00
N GLY A 435 -28.11 -17.88 -29.17
CA GLY A 435 -27.34 -17.99 -30.43
C GLY A 435 -27.06 -19.43 -30.93
N ASP A 436 -26.36 -19.50 -32.07
CA ASP A 436 -25.87 -20.71 -32.75
C ASP A 436 -24.39 -20.99 -32.35
N GLU A 437 -23.99 -20.67 -31.11
CA GLU A 437 -22.60 -20.82 -30.68
C GLU A 437 -22.16 -22.30 -30.64
N PRO A 438 -20.90 -22.62 -31.00
CA PRO A 438 -20.41 -23.98 -30.85
C PRO A 438 -20.39 -24.41 -29.38
N GLU A 439 -21.06 -25.51 -29.06
CA GLU A 439 -21.16 -26.05 -27.68
C GLU A 439 -19.78 -26.25 -27.03
N ALA A 440 -18.78 -26.66 -27.82
CA ALA A 440 -17.40 -26.84 -27.34
C ALA A 440 -16.78 -25.53 -26.80
N VAL A 441 -17.16 -24.37 -27.34
CA VAL A 441 -16.67 -23.06 -26.85
C VAL A 441 -17.39 -22.68 -25.56
N VAL A 442 -18.70 -22.93 -25.49
CA VAL A 442 -19.49 -22.68 -24.27
C VAL A 442 -18.97 -23.55 -23.12
N GLU A 443 -18.71 -24.83 -23.38
CA GLU A 443 -18.14 -25.74 -22.39
C GLU A 443 -16.73 -25.32 -21.98
N ALA A 444 -15.85 -24.97 -22.92
CA ALA A 444 -14.51 -24.49 -22.59
C ALA A 444 -14.53 -23.21 -21.71
N LEU A 445 -15.47 -22.28 -21.94
CA LEU A 445 -15.63 -21.09 -21.10
C LEU A 445 -16.19 -21.44 -19.71
N ARG A 446 -17.10 -22.43 -19.65
CA ARG A 446 -17.65 -22.93 -18.39
C ARG A 446 -16.56 -23.58 -17.54
N GLU A 447 -15.80 -24.51 -18.12
CA GLU A 447 -14.63 -25.14 -17.51
C GLU A 447 -13.61 -24.10 -17.05
N GLN A 448 -13.23 -23.14 -17.93
CA GLN A 448 -12.28 -22.09 -17.56
C GLN A 448 -12.76 -21.24 -16.37
N SER A 449 -14.06 -21.01 -16.24
CA SER A 449 -14.63 -20.27 -15.11
C SER A 449 -14.64 -21.09 -13.82
N LEU A 450 -14.89 -22.39 -13.90
CA LEU A 450 -14.85 -23.31 -12.74
C LEU A 450 -13.41 -23.46 -12.25
N ASP A 451 -12.50 -23.81 -13.15
CA ASP A 451 -11.06 -23.92 -12.91
C ASP A 451 -10.52 -22.72 -12.12
N ARG A 452 -10.92 -21.50 -12.48
CA ARG A 452 -10.43 -20.29 -11.79
C ARG A 452 -10.84 -20.24 -10.31
N ALA A 453 -12.06 -20.67 -9.99
CA ALA A 453 -12.56 -20.71 -8.63
C ALA A 453 -11.96 -21.90 -7.86
N ASP A 454 -11.93 -23.09 -8.46
CA ASP A 454 -11.36 -24.31 -7.87
C ASP A 454 -9.88 -24.13 -7.54
N ARG A 455 -9.10 -23.54 -8.45
CA ARG A 455 -7.70 -23.15 -8.23
C ARG A 455 -7.48 -22.30 -6.99
N ALA A 456 -8.48 -21.57 -6.49
CA ALA A 456 -8.36 -20.77 -5.28
C ALA A 456 -8.62 -21.60 -4.02
N TRP A 457 -9.57 -22.54 -4.09
CA TRP A 457 -9.89 -23.47 -3.01
C TRP A 457 -8.84 -24.56 -2.82
N GLU A 458 -8.32 -25.12 -3.91
CA GLU A 458 -7.25 -26.13 -3.87
C GLU A 458 -5.99 -25.64 -3.15
N ARG A 459 -5.73 -24.32 -3.12
CA ARG A 459 -4.56 -23.75 -2.39
C ARG A 459 -4.72 -23.75 -0.88
N LEU A 460 -5.96 -23.85 -0.41
CA LEU A 460 -6.28 -23.87 1.02
C LEU A 460 -6.18 -25.28 1.59
N GLY A 461 -6.13 -26.27 0.70
CA GLY A 461 -6.10 -27.69 0.98
C GLY A 461 -4.83 -28.25 1.62
N ARG A 462 -4.76 -29.59 1.63
CA ARG A 462 -3.61 -30.38 2.11
C ARG A 462 -2.25 -29.86 1.60
N PRO A 463 -1.18 -29.99 2.40
CA PRO A 463 0.17 -29.76 1.92
C PRO A 463 0.44 -30.60 0.68
N HIS A 464 1.05 -29.98 -0.33
CA HIS A 464 1.37 -30.59 -1.62
C HIS A 464 2.27 -31.84 -1.51
N GLU A 465 2.94 -32.03 -0.37
CA GLU A 465 3.74 -33.21 -0.03
C GLU A 465 2.88 -34.48 0.14
N GLU A 466 1.60 -34.34 0.49
CA GLU A 466 0.66 -35.46 0.66
C GLU A 466 -0.17 -35.74 -0.60
N TYR A 467 -0.52 -34.69 -1.36
CA TYR A 467 -1.28 -34.77 -2.61
C TYR A 467 -0.99 -33.55 -3.49
N GLU A 468 -0.58 -33.76 -4.74
CA GLU A 468 -0.40 -32.68 -5.73
C GLU A 468 -1.78 -32.38 -6.35
N PRO A 469 -2.41 -31.22 -6.06
CA PRO A 469 -3.71 -30.90 -6.63
C PRO A 469 -3.62 -30.74 -8.15
N PRO A 470 -4.74 -30.93 -8.88
CA PRO A 470 -4.78 -30.78 -10.33
C PRO A 470 -4.18 -29.45 -10.82
N THR A 471 -4.46 -28.36 -10.11
CA THR A 471 -3.88 -27.04 -10.39
C THR A 471 -2.36 -27.04 -10.38
N ALA A 472 -1.74 -27.66 -9.37
CA ALA A 472 -0.30 -27.63 -9.23
C ALA A 472 0.39 -28.55 -10.25
N THR A 473 -0.23 -29.69 -10.57
CA THR A 473 0.17 -30.53 -11.72
C THR A 473 0.15 -29.72 -13.02
N TYR A 474 -0.93 -28.99 -13.28
CA TYR A 474 -1.08 -28.14 -14.46
C TYR A 474 0.02 -27.07 -14.53
N LEU A 475 0.26 -26.34 -13.43
CA LEU A 475 1.30 -25.31 -13.36
C LEU A 475 2.68 -25.89 -13.68
N ARG A 476 3.06 -26.98 -13.02
CA ARG A 476 4.36 -27.65 -13.22
C ARG A 476 4.54 -28.13 -14.66
N LEU A 477 3.53 -28.79 -15.23
CA LEU A 477 3.61 -29.29 -16.61
C LEU A 477 3.64 -28.14 -17.62
N ARG A 478 2.82 -27.09 -17.45
CA ARG A 478 2.77 -25.97 -18.38
C ARG A 478 4.06 -25.15 -18.37
N LEU A 479 4.68 -24.95 -17.20
CA LEU A 479 6.00 -24.31 -17.12
C LEU A 479 7.08 -25.11 -17.88
N GLN A 480 7.06 -26.45 -17.79
CA GLN A 480 7.95 -27.30 -18.59
C GLN A 480 7.67 -27.19 -20.10
N MET A 481 6.40 -27.08 -20.51
CA MET A 481 6.04 -26.86 -21.90
C MET A 481 6.55 -25.49 -22.40
N LEU A 482 6.36 -24.43 -21.62
CA LEU A 482 6.82 -23.08 -21.97
C LEU A 482 8.34 -23.01 -22.15
N GLU A 483 9.10 -23.72 -21.33
CA GLU A 483 10.56 -23.83 -21.47
C GLU A 483 10.96 -24.47 -22.83
N ALA A 484 10.25 -25.53 -23.23
CA ALA A 484 10.44 -26.17 -24.53
C ALA A 484 10.03 -25.25 -25.70
N GLU A 485 8.89 -24.56 -25.58
CA GLU A 485 8.41 -23.56 -26.55
C GLU A 485 9.41 -22.41 -26.73
N ARG A 486 9.99 -21.90 -25.63
CA ARG A 486 11.05 -20.89 -25.64
C ARG A 486 12.31 -21.39 -26.35
N THR A 487 12.72 -22.61 -26.06
CA THR A 487 13.87 -23.23 -26.73
C THR A 487 13.65 -23.31 -28.25
N ALA A 488 12.45 -23.68 -28.68
CA ALA A 488 12.08 -23.72 -30.10
C ALA A 488 12.06 -22.32 -30.74
N LEU A 489 11.57 -21.30 -30.01
CA LEU A 489 11.58 -19.90 -30.46
C LEU A 489 13.01 -19.37 -30.64
N ILE A 490 13.90 -19.64 -29.68
CA ILE A 490 15.31 -19.25 -29.74
C ILE A 490 15.99 -19.93 -30.95
N ALA A 491 15.76 -21.24 -31.15
CA ALA A 491 16.28 -21.95 -32.31
C ALA A 491 15.74 -21.39 -33.64
N ALA A 492 14.47 -20.95 -33.68
CA ALA A 492 13.88 -20.31 -34.85
C ALA A 492 14.52 -18.95 -35.17
N ARG A 493 14.81 -18.15 -34.14
CA ARG A 493 15.54 -16.89 -34.23
C ARG A 493 16.97 -17.10 -34.73
N ASP A 494 17.70 -18.02 -34.11
CA ASP A 494 19.12 -18.27 -34.43
C ASP A 494 19.28 -18.83 -35.85
N ALA A 495 18.28 -19.55 -36.36
CA ALA A 495 18.21 -20.02 -37.75
C ALA A 495 17.73 -18.94 -38.75
N GLY A 496 17.29 -17.76 -38.29
CA GLY A 496 16.80 -16.68 -39.15
C GLY A 496 15.56 -17.04 -39.98
N ARG A 497 14.70 -17.95 -39.49
CA ARG A 497 13.54 -18.47 -40.25
C ARG A 497 12.36 -17.51 -40.33
N TYR A 498 12.26 -16.56 -39.40
CA TYR A 498 11.15 -15.64 -39.26
C TYR A 498 11.67 -14.22 -39.07
N ASP A 499 10.82 -13.25 -39.45
CA ASP A 499 11.08 -11.84 -39.19
C ASP A 499 11.09 -11.54 -37.67
N ASP A 500 11.88 -10.54 -37.27
CA ASP A 500 12.03 -10.16 -35.86
C ASP A 500 10.72 -9.66 -35.24
N ASP A 501 9.85 -8.97 -36.00
CA ASP A 501 8.57 -8.49 -35.48
C ASP A 501 7.62 -9.66 -35.15
N VAL A 502 7.67 -10.74 -35.94
CA VAL A 502 6.90 -11.97 -35.66
C VAL A 502 7.45 -12.67 -34.42
N LEU A 503 8.78 -12.78 -34.31
CA LEU A 503 9.43 -13.38 -33.14
C LEU A 503 9.07 -12.62 -31.87
N ARG A 504 9.14 -11.28 -31.88
CA ARG A 504 8.74 -10.43 -30.74
C ARG A 504 7.27 -10.62 -30.37
N ALA A 505 6.37 -10.72 -31.35
CA ALA A 505 4.96 -10.95 -31.10
C ALA A 505 4.72 -12.31 -30.40
N VAL A 506 5.38 -13.38 -30.85
CA VAL A 506 5.26 -14.70 -30.20
C VAL A 506 5.92 -14.70 -28.81
N THR A 507 7.07 -14.05 -28.64
CA THR A 507 7.70 -13.87 -27.32
C THR A 507 6.75 -13.18 -26.35
N ALA A 508 6.08 -12.11 -26.77
CA ALA A 508 5.13 -11.40 -25.92
C ALA A 508 3.94 -12.28 -25.47
N VAL A 509 3.46 -13.20 -26.31
CA VAL A 509 2.40 -14.15 -25.95
C VAL A 509 2.88 -15.13 -24.86
N LEU A 510 4.06 -15.73 -25.06
CA LEU A 510 4.65 -16.66 -24.08
C LEU A 510 4.95 -15.97 -22.74
N ASP A 511 5.46 -14.74 -22.79
CA ASP A 511 5.77 -13.96 -21.58
C ASP A 511 4.50 -13.57 -20.80
N VAL A 512 3.40 -13.25 -21.51
CA VAL A 512 2.11 -13.00 -20.85
C VAL A 512 1.62 -14.27 -20.15
N GLU A 513 1.68 -15.42 -20.82
CA GLU A 513 1.24 -16.68 -20.24
C GLU A 513 2.09 -17.08 -19.02
N GLU A 514 3.41 -17.05 -19.12
CA GLU A 514 4.31 -17.33 -18.00
C GLU A 514 4.03 -16.39 -16.82
N SER A 515 3.82 -15.09 -17.08
CA SER A 515 3.51 -14.12 -16.04
C SER A 515 2.21 -14.40 -15.28
N LEU A 516 1.24 -15.09 -15.91
CA LEU A 516 0.01 -15.52 -15.26
C LEU A 516 0.24 -16.75 -14.35
N LEU A 517 1.14 -17.65 -14.76
CA LEU A 517 1.49 -18.85 -14.00
C LEU A 517 2.38 -18.50 -12.77
N ASP A 518 3.44 -17.72 -12.96
CA ASP A 518 4.41 -17.34 -11.89
C ASP A 518 3.75 -16.56 -10.73
N ARG A 519 2.78 -15.69 -11.04
CA ARG A 519 2.00 -14.96 -10.01
C ARG A 519 1.14 -15.88 -9.14
N THR A 520 0.78 -17.05 -9.66
CA THR A 520 -0.01 -18.05 -8.93
C THR A 520 0.90 -18.83 -7.98
N GLU A 521 2.10 -19.21 -8.42
CA GLU A 521 3.09 -19.95 -7.63
C GLU A 521 3.59 -19.17 -6.40
N LEU A 522 4.01 -17.90 -6.58
CA LEU A 522 4.47 -17.03 -5.49
C LEU A 522 3.44 -16.78 -4.36
N ARG A 523 2.16 -17.05 -4.63
CA ARG A 523 1.09 -16.94 -3.63
C ARG A 523 0.95 -18.20 -2.78
N HIS A 524 1.29 -19.38 -3.30
CA HIS A 524 1.17 -20.68 -2.60
C HIS A 524 2.12 -20.80 -1.41
N GLU A 525 3.37 -20.35 -1.55
CA GLU A 525 4.40 -20.51 -0.49
C GLU A 525 4.07 -19.83 0.85
N ARG A 526 3.00 -19.03 0.94
CA ARG A 526 2.68 -18.19 2.11
C ARG A 526 1.64 -18.76 3.07
N ILE A 527 0.95 -19.85 2.72
CA ILE A 527 -0.17 -20.38 3.50
C ILE A 527 0.29 -21.64 4.23
N ALA A 528 0.67 -21.50 5.50
CA ALA A 528 1.09 -22.61 6.37
C ALA A 528 0.56 -22.41 7.80
N ALA A 529 -0.73 -22.09 7.94
CA ALA A 529 -1.40 -21.85 9.21
C ALA A 529 -2.78 -22.49 9.25
N ASP A 530 -3.26 -22.80 10.47
CA ASP A 530 -4.62 -23.31 10.71
C ASP A 530 -5.67 -22.38 10.07
N LEU A 531 -6.48 -22.91 9.14
CA LEU A 531 -7.49 -22.19 8.38
C LEU A 531 -8.81 -22.14 9.17
N ALA A 532 -8.89 -21.22 10.13
CA ALA A 532 -10.09 -20.93 10.89
C ALA A 532 -10.54 -19.47 10.65
N PRO A 533 -11.66 -19.21 9.94
CA PRO A 533 -12.11 -17.84 9.70
C PRO A 533 -12.49 -17.16 11.02
N ALA A 534 -11.94 -15.96 11.27
CA ALA A 534 -12.26 -15.15 12.46
C ALA A 534 -13.61 -14.44 12.37
N ARG A 535 -14.21 -14.36 11.18
CA ARG A 535 -15.52 -13.75 10.95
C ARG A 535 -16.62 -14.78 11.09
N ASN A 536 -17.29 -14.79 12.24
CA ASN A 536 -18.67 -15.28 12.32
C ASN A 536 -19.46 -14.60 11.20
N ALA A 537 -20.07 -15.38 10.31
CA ALA A 537 -20.89 -14.86 9.22
C ALA A 537 -21.99 -13.94 9.79
N GLN A 538 -21.73 -12.63 9.80
CA GLN A 538 -22.71 -11.64 10.23
C GLN A 538 -23.82 -11.61 9.19
N GLY A 539 -24.91 -12.34 9.44
CA GLY A 539 -26.15 -12.25 8.65
C GLY A 539 -26.69 -13.55 8.06
N CYS A 540 -25.98 -14.69 8.16
CA CYS A 540 -26.49 -15.99 7.70
C CYS A 540 -27.06 -16.78 8.87
N GLU A 541 -28.38 -16.99 8.88
CA GLU A 541 -29.08 -17.78 9.92
C GLU A 541 -28.56 -19.22 9.97
N HIS A 542 -28.37 -19.85 8.80
CA HIS A 542 -27.87 -21.22 8.69
C HIS A 542 -26.50 -21.42 9.36
N LEU A 543 -25.56 -20.49 9.19
CA LEU A 543 -24.21 -20.57 9.79
C LEU A 543 -24.22 -20.32 11.29
N MET A 544 -25.17 -19.52 11.78
CA MET A 544 -25.36 -19.28 13.22
C MET A 544 -26.00 -20.49 13.92
N GLU A 545 -26.91 -21.19 13.25
CA GLU A 545 -27.63 -22.33 13.81
C GLU A 545 -26.91 -23.67 13.63
N ALA A 546 -26.03 -23.80 12.63
CA ALA A 546 -25.33 -25.04 12.35
C ALA A 546 -24.46 -25.49 13.54
N PRO A 547 -24.51 -26.79 13.92
CA PRO A 547 -23.73 -27.30 15.03
C PRO A 547 -22.23 -27.25 14.72
N THR A 548 -21.41 -26.94 15.72
CA THR A 548 -19.95 -26.80 15.56
C THR A 548 -19.22 -28.14 15.38
N LEU A 549 -19.79 -29.23 15.91
CA LEU A 549 -19.21 -30.56 15.90
C LEU A 549 -20.26 -31.60 15.53
N VAL A 550 -19.98 -32.36 14.48
CA VAL A 550 -20.74 -33.53 14.06
C VAL A 550 -19.76 -34.67 13.83
N LYS A 551 -20.16 -35.89 14.19
CA LYS A 551 -19.33 -37.07 13.96
C LYS A 551 -19.44 -37.48 12.48
N PRO A 552 -18.31 -37.64 11.75
CA PRO A 552 -18.34 -38.13 10.38
C PRO A 552 -18.86 -39.56 10.34
N ARG A 553 -19.69 -39.88 9.34
CA ARG A 553 -20.14 -41.25 9.05
C ARG A 553 -19.00 -42.11 8.52
N THR A 554 -18.20 -41.55 7.62
CA THR A 554 -17.02 -42.16 7.00
C THR A 554 -15.78 -41.33 7.33
N PRO A 555 -15.14 -41.55 8.50
CA PRO A 555 -13.96 -40.78 8.89
C PRO A 555 -12.75 -41.00 7.96
N GLU A 556 -12.74 -42.08 7.17
CA GLU A 556 -11.65 -42.42 6.26
C GLU A 556 -11.68 -41.61 4.95
N GLY A 557 -12.81 -41.01 4.57
CA GLY A 557 -12.94 -40.33 3.28
C GLY A 557 -14.39 -40.11 2.82
N CYS A 558 -14.53 -39.69 1.56
CA CYS A 558 -15.84 -39.54 0.92
C CYS A 558 -16.54 -40.90 0.81
N GLU A 559 -17.79 -40.98 1.27
CA GLU A 559 -18.57 -42.21 1.37
C GLU A 559 -18.70 -42.93 0.02
N GLU A 560 -19.02 -42.17 -1.02
CA GLU A 560 -19.19 -42.65 -2.39
C GLU A 560 -17.85 -42.95 -3.06
N CYS A 561 -16.85 -42.08 -2.92
CA CYS A 561 -15.55 -42.33 -3.55
C CYS A 561 -14.86 -43.59 -2.97
N LEU A 562 -15.00 -43.81 -1.67
CA LEU A 562 -14.53 -45.05 -1.03
C LEU A 562 -15.28 -46.28 -1.53
N ARG A 563 -16.60 -46.16 -1.73
CA ARG A 563 -17.43 -47.24 -2.26
C ARG A 563 -17.07 -47.57 -3.72
N ASP A 564 -16.83 -46.55 -4.51
CA ASP A 564 -16.66 -46.66 -5.97
C ASP A 564 -15.18 -46.80 -6.38
N GLY A 565 -14.25 -46.68 -5.42
CA GLY A 565 -12.81 -46.85 -5.62
C GLY A 565 -12.18 -45.68 -6.40
N THR A 566 -12.73 -44.48 -6.25
CA THR A 566 -12.30 -43.28 -6.97
C THR A 566 -11.50 -42.34 -6.07
N GLU A 567 -10.74 -41.43 -6.67
CA GLU A 567 -9.98 -40.41 -5.96
C GLU A 567 -10.82 -39.14 -5.69
N TRP A 568 -10.37 -38.33 -4.73
CA TRP A 568 -10.95 -37.03 -4.40
C TRP A 568 -9.85 -36.01 -4.11
N VAL A 569 -10.20 -34.73 -4.21
CA VAL A 569 -9.28 -33.61 -3.96
C VAL A 569 -9.42 -33.13 -2.51
N HIS A 570 -10.61 -32.66 -2.12
CA HIS A 570 -10.92 -32.27 -0.74
C HIS A 570 -12.22 -32.88 -0.23
N LEU A 571 -12.35 -32.94 1.09
CA LEU A 571 -13.52 -33.49 1.77
C LEU A 571 -14.33 -32.41 2.51
N ARG A 572 -15.65 -32.57 2.46
CA ARG A 572 -16.62 -31.72 3.16
C ARG A 572 -17.49 -32.58 4.08
N LEU A 573 -17.66 -32.16 5.33
CA LEU A 573 -18.51 -32.78 6.33
C LEU A 573 -19.82 -32.02 6.47
N CYS A 574 -20.94 -32.68 6.21
CA CYS A 574 -22.27 -32.12 6.44
C CYS A 574 -22.56 -31.98 7.94
N LEU A 575 -22.85 -30.75 8.39
CA LEU A 575 -23.14 -30.45 9.79
C LEU A 575 -24.59 -30.79 10.19
N SER A 576 -25.43 -31.23 9.26
CA SER A 576 -26.78 -31.70 9.60
C SER A 576 -26.81 -33.21 9.88
N CYS A 577 -26.03 -34.01 9.16
CA CYS A 577 -26.19 -35.47 9.16
C CYS A 577 -24.89 -36.28 9.27
N GLY A 578 -23.72 -35.62 9.22
CA GLY A 578 -22.40 -36.26 9.34
C GLY A 578 -21.88 -36.95 8.08
N HIS A 579 -22.59 -36.81 6.94
CA HIS A 579 -22.10 -37.31 5.66
C HIS A 579 -20.79 -36.62 5.24
N VAL A 580 -19.84 -37.39 4.70
CA VAL A 580 -18.57 -36.87 4.17
C VAL A 580 -18.59 -37.04 2.65
N GLY A 581 -18.61 -35.92 1.94
CA GLY A 581 -18.61 -35.87 0.47
C GLY A 581 -17.32 -35.24 -0.06
N CYS A 582 -16.96 -35.54 -1.31
CA CYS A 582 -15.86 -34.88 -1.99
C CYS A 582 -16.28 -33.50 -2.52
N CYS A 583 -15.33 -32.56 -2.57
CA CYS A 583 -15.57 -31.17 -2.97
C CYS A 583 -15.86 -31.01 -4.47
N ASP A 584 -16.19 -29.79 -4.84
CA ASP A 584 -16.58 -29.36 -6.18
C ASP A 584 -15.42 -29.41 -7.18
N SER A 585 -14.18 -29.45 -6.69
CA SER A 585 -12.97 -29.67 -7.50
C SER A 585 -12.64 -31.16 -7.67
N SER A 586 -13.37 -32.05 -6.99
CA SER A 586 -13.23 -33.51 -7.15
C SER A 586 -14.14 -34.01 -8.27
N PRO A 587 -13.75 -35.05 -9.05
CA PRO A 587 -14.47 -35.44 -10.27
C PRO A 587 -15.96 -35.75 -10.14
N TYR A 588 -16.45 -36.04 -8.93
CA TYR A 588 -17.84 -36.49 -8.68
C TYR A 588 -18.67 -35.56 -7.77
N HIS A 589 -18.07 -34.52 -7.20
CA HIS A 589 -18.79 -33.42 -6.53
C HIS A 589 -19.82 -33.89 -5.47
N HIS A 590 -19.55 -34.98 -4.75
CA HIS A 590 -20.56 -35.64 -3.89
C HIS A 590 -21.12 -34.74 -2.78
N ALA A 591 -20.36 -33.75 -2.31
CA ALA A 591 -20.86 -32.77 -1.35
C ALA A 591 -21.99 -31.89 -1.91
N ASP A 592 -21.89 -31.50 -3.18
CA ASP A 592 -22.91 -30.70 -3.89
C ASP A 592 -24.14 -31.54 -4.18
N THR A 593 -23.95 -32.76 -4.69
CA THR A 593 -25.04 -33.73 -4.90
C THR A 593 -25.80 -33.99 -3.60
N HIS A 594 -25.10 -34.17 -2.49
CA HIS A 594 -25.72 -34.34 -1.18
C HIS A 594 -26.55 -33.11 -0.77
N PHE A 595 -26.07 -31.90 -1.04
CA PHE A 595 -26.87 -30.69 -0.80
C PHE A 595 -28.12 -30.66 -1.67
N GLU A 596 -28.00 -30.93 -2.97
CA GLU A 596 -29.13 -30.93 -3.91
C GLU A 596 -30.21 -31.95 -3.54
N GLU A 597 -29.80 -33.12 -3.04
CA GLU A 597 -30.72 -34.19 -2.64
C GLU A 597 -31.38 -33.96 -1.28
N THR A 598 -30.65 -33.36 -0.33
CA THR A 598 -31.09 -33.29 1.08
C THR A 598 -31.51 -31.90 1.55
N GLY A 599 -31.06 -30.84 0.88
CA GLY A 599 -31.22 -29.46 1.30
C GLY A 599 -30.46 -29.08 2.58
N HIS A 600 -29.50 -29.90 3.03
CA HIS A 600 -28.73 -29.60 4.24
C HIS A 600 -27.83 -28.37 4.05
N PRO A 601 -28.01 -27.30 4.84
CA PRO A 601 -27.54 -25.98 4.42
C PRO A 601 -26.06 -25.72 4.64
N VAL A 602 -25.40 -26.42 5.56
CA VAL A 602 -24.03 -26.11 5.98
C VAL A 602 -23.13 -27.33 6.01
N MET A 603 -21.99 -27.18 5.34
CA MET A 603 -20.90 -28.16 5.33
C MET A 603 -19.63 -27.48 5.87
N ARG A 604 -18.81 -28.23 6.60
CA ARG A 604 -17.50 -27.80 7.07
C ARG A 604 -16.41 -28.48 6.25
N SER A 605 -15.26 -27.84 6.08
CA SER A 605 -14.08 -28.58 5.63
C SER A 605 -13.82 -29.77 6.56
N PHE A 606 -13.47 -30.91 5.95
CA PHE A 606 -13.06 -32.13 6.65
C PHE A 606 -11.56 -32.38 6.51
N GLU A 607 -10.81 -31.39 6.03
CA GLU A 607 -9.36 -31.46 5.98
C GLU A 607 -8.71 -31.16 7.34
N PRO A 608 -7.53 -31.75 7.62
CA PRO A 608 -6.75 -31.41 8.80
C PRO A 608 -6.47 -29.90 8.85
N HIS A 609 -6.60 -29.28 10.02
CA HIS A 609 -6.31 -27.85 10.23
C HIS A 609 -7.23 -26.86 9.50
N GLU A 610 -8.28 -27.32 8.82
CA GLU A 610 -9.31 -26.48 8.22
C GLU A 610 -10.61 -26.53 9.04
N HIS A 611 -11.12 -25.37 9.42
CA HIS A 611 -12.32 -25.26 10.27
C HIS A 611 -13.40 -24.34 9.68
N TRP A 612 -13.19 -23.84 8.47
CA TRP A 612 -14.17 -23.01 7.77
C TRP A 612 -15.42 -23.81 7.40
N ARG A 613 -16.54 -23.10 7.34
CA ARG A 613 -17.87 -23.61 6.98
C ARG A 613 -18.38 -22.88 5.76
N TRP A 614 -19.13 -23.58 4.93
CA TRP A 614 -19.81 -23.01 3.77
C TRP A 614 -21.30 -23.22 3.89
N CYS A 615 -22.06 -22.14 3.72
CA CYS A 615 -23.50 -22.20 3.55
C CYS A 615 -23.81 -22.32 2.06
N TYR A 616 -24.38 -23.46 1.67
CA TYR A 616 -24.79 -23.73 0.31
C TYR A 616 -26.06 -22.98 -0.12
N VAL A 617 -26.87 -22.54 0.85
CA VAL A 617 -28.09 -21.78 0.57
C VAL A 617 -27.77 -20.33 0.23
N ASP A 618 -26.89 -19.72 1.01
CA ASP A 618 -26.56 -18.29 0.89
C ASP A 618 -25.24 -18.04 0.13
N ASP A 619 -24.50 -19.09 -0.26
CA ASP A 619 -23.14 -19.03 -0.80
C ASP A 619 -22.18 -18.20 0.07
N LEU A 620 -22.26 -18.42 1.37
CA LEU A 620 -21.50 -17.65 2.36
C LEU A 620 -20.50 -18.52 3.12
N LEU A 621 -19.29 -18.00 3.26
CA LEU A 621 -18.25 -18.53 4.12
C LEU A 621 -18.48 -18.12 5.59
N GLY A 622 -18.22 -19.02 6.55
CA GLY A 622 -18.20 -18.70 7.98
C GLY A 622 -17.60 -19.76 8.88
#